data_AF-A0A2V1N025-F1
#
_entry.id   AF-A0A2V1N025-F1
#
_cell.length_a   1.000
_cell.length_b   1.000
_cell.length_c   1.000
_cell.angle_alpha   90.00
_cell.angle_beta   90.00
_cell.angle_gamma   90.00
#
_symmetry.space_group_name_H-M   'P 1'
#
loop_
_entity.id
_entity.type
_entity.pdbx_description
1 polymer ?
#
loop_
_entity_poly.entity_id
_entity_poly.type
_entity_poly.pdbx_seq_one_letter_code
_entity_poly.pdbx_strand_id
1 'polypeptide(L)'
;MRKGNTRSCGCLRKEVAREKIFRQPNTIAHIGNSDTLQAAWHPSKKDAVRSKNRSGVTGVSYDRHHDLWIARLYYHRAYVLNRSFHTKEEAVAARLAAEAQYLN
;
A
#
# COMPACT_ATOMS: atom_id res chain seq x y z
N MET A 1 -43.49 -9.19 12.31
CA MET A 1 -42.31 -9.16 13.20
C MET A 1 -41.42 -7.98 12.78
N ARG A 2 -41.41 -6.85 13.50
CA ARG A 2 -40.66 -5.64 13.10
C ARG A 2 -39.26 -5.66 13.69
N LYS A 3 -38.29 -6.25 13.00
CA LYS A 3 -36.86 -6.08 13.31
C LYS A 3 -36.29 -5.03 12.36
N GLY A 4 -36.23 -3.77 12.78
CA GLY A 4 -35.79 -2.69 11.89
C GLY A 4 -35.08 -1.50 12.52
N ASN A 5 -35.15 -1.31 13.84
CA ASN A 5 -34.68 -0.05 14.45
C ASN A 5 -33.84 -0.22 15.73
N THR A 6 -33.36 -1.42 16.05
CA THR A 6 -32.47 -1.58 17.20
C THR A 6 -31.09 -1.02 16.87
N ARG A 7 -30.89 0.27 17.14
CA ARG A 7 -29.58 0.91 17.10
C ARG A 7 -28.73 0.35 18.24
N SER A 8 -27.74 -0.47 17.91
CA SER A 8 -26.73 -0.87 18.89
C SER A 8 -25.87 0.33 19.28
N CYS A 9 -25.14 0.24 20.39
CA CYS A 9 -24.19 1.27 20.80
C CYS A 9 -23.17 1.60 19.69
N GLY A 10 -22.83 0.64 18.82
CA GLY A 10 -21.99 0.85 17.64
C GLY A 10 -22.68 1.63 16.52
N CYS A 11 -23.96 1.33 16.25
CA CYS A 11 -24.76 2.06 15.25
C CYS A 11 -24.93 3.53 15.66
N LEU A 12 -25.28 3.78 16.92
CA LEU A 12 -25.45 5.14 17.44
C LEU A 12 -24.14 5.93 17.41
N ARG A 13 -23.01 5.30 17.80
CA ARG A 13 -21.68 5.94 17.70
C ARG A 13 -21.32 6.31 16.27
N LYS A 14 -21.63 5.44 15.30
CA LYS A 14 -21.37 5.69 13.88
C LYS A 14 -22.18 6.88 13.34
N GLU A 15 -23.45 6.98 13.72
CA GLU A 15 -24.33 8.08 13.31
C GLU A 15 -23.88 9.42 13.93
N VAL A 16 -23.59 9.44 15.24
CA VAL A 16 -23.09 10.64 15.91
C VAL A 16 -21.74 11.09 15.36
N ALA A 17 -20.84 10.15 15.06
CA ALA A 17 -19.56 10.46 14.43
C ALA A 17 -19.76 11.05 13.02
N ARG A 18 -20.68 10.49 12.24
CA ARG A 18 -21.07 11.01 10.93
C ARG A 18 -21.56 12.45 11.02
N GLU A 19 -22.51 12.74 11.91
CA GLU A 19 -23.04 14.10 12.10
C GLU A 19 -21.97 15.11 12.50
N LYS A 20 -21.03 14.71 13.39
CA LYS A 20 -19.92 15.57 13.79
C LYS A 20 -19.01 15.96 12.63
N ILE A 21 -18.70 15.01 11.75
CA ILE A 21 -17.89 15.25 10.54
C ILE A 21 -18.58 16.27 9.62
N PHE A 22 -19.89 16.12 9.39
CA PHE A 22 -20.66 17.04 8.53
C PHE A 22 -21.02 18.37 9.20
N ARG A 23 -20.85 18.52 10.51
CA ARG A 23 -21.06 19.79 11.22
C ARG A 23 -19.82 20.69 11.19
N GLN A 24 -18.62 20.13 11.02
CA GLN A 24 -17.38 20.89 11.02
C GLN A 24 -17.08 21.44 9.61
N PRO A 25 -17.10 22.77 9.39
CA PRO A 25 -16.95 23.37 8.06
C PRO A 25 -15.56 23.09 7.44
N ASN A 26 -14.51 23.05 8.27
CA ASN A 26 -13.15 22.71 7.83
C ASN A 26 -13.09 21.28 7.27
N THR A 27 -13.74 20.33 7.93
CA THR A 27 -13.74 18.93 7.49
C THR A 27 -14.47 18.79 6.16
N ILE A 28 -15.61 19.44 5.99
CA ILE A 28 -16.39 19.43 4.74
C ILE A 28 -15.58 19.99 3.57
N ALA A 29 -14.84 21.08 3.79
CA ALA A 29 -14.01 21.71 2.76
C ALA A 29 -12.89 20.79 2.24
N HIS A 30 -12.44 19.81 3.03
CA HIS A 30 -11.39 18.87 2.67
C HIS A 30 -11.89 17.45 2.32
N ILE A 31 -13.20 17.17 2.46
CA ILE A 31 -13.78 15.88 2.07
C ILE A 31 -13.64 15.71 0.56
N GLY A 32 -12.92 14.67 0.14
CA GLY A 32 -12.66 14.37 -1.28
C GLY A 32 -11.42 15.05 -1.87
N ASN A 33 -10.70 15.85 -1.09
CA ASN A 33 -9.44 16.45 -1.55
C ASN A 33 -8.31 15.40 -1.56
N SER A 34 -7.99 14.88 -2.75
CA SER A 34 -6.92 13.90 -2.95
C SER A 34 -5.51 14.46 -2.75
N ASP A 35 -5.33 15.78 -2.78
CA ASP A 35 -4.01 16.41 -2.60
C ASP A 35 -3.51 16.24 -1.17
N THR A 36 -4.43 16.18 -0.20
CA THR A 36 -4.10 15.84 1.20
C THR A 36 -3.64 14.39 1.37
N LEU A 37 -4.01 13.49 0.45
CA LEU A 37 -3.56 12.10 0.44
C LEU A 37 -2.15 11.94 -0.16
N GLN A 38 -1.62 12.96 -0.83
CA GLN A 38 -0.27 12.95 -1.37
C GLN A 38 0.82 13.02 -0.29
N ALA A 39 0.45 13.32 0.96
CA ALA A 39 1.40 13.44 2.07
C ALA A 39 1.43 12.18 2.97
N ALA A 40 2.61 11.54 2.96
CA ALA A 40 3.26 10.72 3.98
C ALA A 40 2.66 9.36 4.43
N TRP A 41 1.34 9.11 4.38
CA TRP A 41 0.78 7.87 4.96
C TRP A 41 0.30 6.83 3.95
N HIS A 42 0.05 7.20 2.70
CA HIS A 42 -0.32 6.26 1.64
C HIS A 42 0.87 6.05 0.69
N PRO A 43 1.41 4.81 0.60
CA PRO A 43 2.47 4.46 -0.34
C PRO A 43 2.12 4.86 -1.78
N SER A 44 2.55 6.03 -2.23
CA SER A 44 2.50 6.43 -3.63
C SER A 44 3.63 5.70 -4.36
N LYS A 45 3.47 5.40 -5.67
CA LYS A 45 4.56 4.88 -6.50
C LYS A 45 5.82 5.77 -6.45
N LYS A 46 5.68 7.04 -6.03
CA LYS A 46 6.76 8.03 -5.90
C LYS A 46 7.41 8.08 -4.52
N ASP A 47 6.96 7.30 -3.54
CA ASP A 47 7.58 7.34 -2.24
C ASP A 47 9.02 6.87 -2.33
N ALA A 48 9.91 7.71 -1.79
CA ALA A 48 11.33 7.42 -1.73
C ALA A 48 11.53 6.03 -1.15
N VAL A 49 12.46 5.28 -1.75
CA VAL A 49 12.86 3.97 -1.28
C VAL A 49 13.11 4.04 0.23
N ARG A 50 12.43 3.19 1.02
CA ARG A 50 12.55 3.18 2.49
C ARG A 50 14.01 3.22 2.91
N SER A 51 14.34 4.01 3.94
CA SER A 51 15.71 4.16 4.47
C SER A 51 16.40 2.84 4.85
N LYS A 52 15.62 1.82 5.21
CA LYS A 52 16.12 0.47 5.56
C LYS A 52 16.40 -0.42 4.34
N ASN A 53 16.08 0.04 3.13
CA ASN A 53 16.34 -0.73 1.92
C ASN A 53 17.83 -0.63 1.55
N ARG A 54 18.52 -1.76 1.61
CA ARG A 54 19.93 -1.87 1.21
C ARG A 54 20.14 -2.04 -0.29
N SER A 55 19.14 -2.50 -1.03
CA SER A 55 19.27 -2.76 -2.47
C SER A 55 19.06 -1.50 -3.31
N GLY A 56 18.31 -0.53 -2.80
CA GLY A 56 17.90 0.67 -3.53
C GLY A 56 16.74 0.43 -4.51
N VAL A 57 16.24 -0.80 -4.61
CA VAL A 57 15.14 -1.18 -5.52
C VAL A 57 14.00 -1.80 -4.71
N THR A 58 12.76 -1.40 -4.97
CA THR A 58 11.57 -1.93 -4.29
C THR A 58 11.36 -3.40 -4.67
N GLY A 59 11.12 -4.23 -3.67
CA GLY A 59 10.88 -5.67 -3.88
C GLY A 59 12.13 -6.50 -4.20
N VAL A 60 13.34 -5.93 -4.13
CA VAL A 60 14.61 -6.67 -4.19
C VAL A 60 15.28 -6.64 -2.82
N SER A 61 15.55 -7.81 -2.25
CA SER A 61 16.15 -7.96 -0.92
C SER A 61 17.29 -8.97 -0.96
N TYR A 62 18.37 -8.68 -0.26
CA TYR A 62 19.47 -9.62 -0.08
C TYR A 62 19.26 -10.49 1.16
N ASP A 63 19.34 -11.80 0.98
CA ASP A 63 19.26 -12.79 2.04
C ASP A 63 20.67 -13.19 2.50
N ARG A 64 21.00 -12.88 3.75
CA ARG A 64 22.33 -13.13 4.32
C ARG A 64 22.58 -14.58 4.68
N HIS A 65 21.52 -15.38 4.87
CA HIS A 65 21.68 -16.78 5.26
C HIS A 65 22.05 -17.66 4.08
N HIS A 66 21.48 -17.35 2.92
CA HIS A 66 21.71 -18.12 1.69
C HIS A 66 22.67 -17.43 0.73
N ASP A 67 23.10 -16.20 1.02
CA ASP A 67 23.94 -15.37 0.14
C ASP A 67 23.32 -15.20 -1.26
N LEU A 68 22.01 -14.91 -1.27
CA LEU A 68 21.21 -14.81 -2.50
C LEU A 68 20.41 -13.51 -2.54
N TRP A 69 20.19 -13.01 -3.75
CA TRP A 69 19.33 -11.87 -4.03
C TRP A 69 17.93 -12.34 -4.39
N ILE A 70 16.93 -11.91 -3.61
CA ILE A 70 15.54 -12.32 -3.81
C ILE A 70 14.75 -11.16 -4.41
N ALA A 71 14.10 -11.40 -5.54
CA ALA A 71 13.17 -10.46 -6.16
C ALA A 71 11.73 -10.97 -6.04
N ARG A 72 10.82 -10.09 -5.59
CA ARG A 72 9.42 -10.43 -5.33
C ARG A 72 8.45 -9.37 -5.83
N LEU A 73 7.59 -9.68 -6.80
CA LEU A 73 6.50 -8.82 -7.27
C LEU A 73 5.14 -9.46 -7.00
N TYR A 74 4.30 -8.75 -6.26
CA TYR A 74 2.93 -9.13 -5.99
C TYR A 74 2.00 -8.23 -6.82
N TYR A 75 1.15 -8.85 -7.64
CA TYR A 75 0.24 -8.17 -8.54
C TYR A 75 -1.06 -8.97 -8.62
N HIS A 76 -2.22 -8.29 -8.57
CA HIS A 76 -3.55 -8.91 -8.66
C HIS A 76 -3.73 -10.16 -7.78
N ARG A 77 -3.37 -10.01 -6.49
CA ARG A 77 -3.50 -11.06 -5.46
C ARG A 77 -2.56 -12.27 -5.63
N ALA A 78 -1.61 -12.24 -6.55
CA ALA A 78 -0.65 -13.31 -6.80
C ALA A 78 0.79 -12.80 -6.85
N TYR A 79 1.75 -13.67 -6.53
CA TYR A 79 3.16 -13.40 -6.78
C TYR A 79 3.48 -13.73 -8.24
N VAL A 80 3.71 -12.70 -9.04
CA VAL A 80 4.15 -12.86 -10.45
C VAL A 80 5.66 -13.06 -10.55
N LEU A 81 6.41 -12.60 -9.54
CA LEU A 81 7.83 -12.85 -9.37
C LEU A 81 8.10 -13.24 -7.92
N ASN A 82 8.76 -14.37 -7.69
CA ASN A 82 9.25 -14.81 -6.39
C ASN A 82 10.43 -15.76 -6.61
N ARG A 83 11.59 -15.21 -6.98
CA ARG A 83 12.79 -15.98 -7.33
C ARG A 83 14.04 -15.42 -6.65
N SER A 84 15.01 -16.31 -6.42
CA SER A 84 16.35 -15.99 -5.93
C SER A 84 17.37 -16.01 -7.06
N PHE A 85 18.36 -15.13 -6.98
CA PHE A 85 19.43 -14.92 -7.94
C PHE A 85 20.78 -14.84 -7.22
N HIS A 86 21.87 -15.10 -7.93
CA HIS A 86 23.21 -15.00 -7.36
C HIS A 86 23.72 -13.55 -7.33
N THR A 87 23.36 -12.75 -8.34
CA THR A 87 23.81 -11.36 -8.44
C THR A 87 22.68 -10.37 -8.20
N LYS A 88 23.04 -9.18 -7.71
CA LYS A 88 22.10 -8.08 -7.51
C LYS A 88 21.47 -7.63 -8.83
N GLU A 89 22.29 -7.55 -9.86
CA GLU A 89 21.92 -7.05 -11.19
C GLU A 89 20.84 -7.91 -11.83
N GLU A 90 20.98 -9.24 -11.75
CA GLU A 90 19.96 -10.18 -12.23
C GLU A 90 18.63 -10.02 -11.49
N ALA A 91 18.67 -9.88 -10.16
CA ALA A 91 17.45 -9.69 -9.37
C ALA A 91 16.73 -8.38 -9.72
N VAL A 92 17.48 -7.30 -9.98
CA VAL A 92 16.93 -6.01 -10.41
C VAL A 92 16.38 -6.09 -11.83
N ALA A 93 17.09 -6.71 -12.76
CA ALA A 93 16.63 -6.90 -14.13
C ALA A 93 15.33 -7.72 -14.18
N ALA A 94 15.27 -8.83 -13.45
CA ALA A 94 14.06 -9.65 -13.33
C ALA A 94 12.88 -8.86 -12.74
N ARG A 95 13.16 -7.99 -11.75
CA ARG A 95 12.17 -7.10 -11.15
C ARG A 95 11.62 -6.10 -12.16
N LEU A 96 12.48 -5.39 -12.89
CA LEU A 96 12.09 -4.40 -13.90
C LEU A 96 11.32 -5.04 -15.06
N ALA A 97 11.74 -6.22 -15.51
CA ALA A 97 11.03 -6.97 -16.54
C ALA A 97 9.60 -7.35 -16.10
N ALA A 98 9.43 -7.82 -14.86
CA ALA A 98 8.12 -8.14 -14.32
C ALA A 98 7.25 -6.87 -14.15
N GLU A 99 7.84 -5.74 -13.77
CA GLU A 99 7.11 -4.47 -13.71
C GLU A 99 6.65 -4.01 -15.10
N ALA A 100 7.51 -4.07 -16.12
CA ALA A 100 7.16 -3.75 -17.49
C ALA A 100 6.06 -4.67 -18.06
N GLN A 101 6.04 -5.95 -17.66
CA GLN A 101 5.05 -6.89 -18.16
C GLN A 101 3.66 -6.73 -17.51
N TYR A 102 3.60 -6.43 -16.21
CA TYR A 102 2.35 -6.46 -15.44
C TYR A 102 1.82 -5.08 -15.04
N LEU A 103 2.66 -4.03 -15.04
CA LEU A 103 2.25 -2.67 -14.65
C LEU A 103 2.15 -1.70 -15.84
N ASN A 104 2.37 -2.18 -17.07
CA ASN A 104 2.12 -1.43 -18.31
C ASN A 104 0.62 -1.31 -18.61
#